data_AF-A0A9P8F0X5-F1
#
_entry.id   AF-A0A9P8F0X5-F1
#
_cell.length_a   1.000
_cell.length_b   1.000
_cell.length_c   1.000
_cell.angle_alpha   90.00
_cell.angle_beta   90.00
_cell.angle_gamma   90.00
#
_symmetry.space_group_name_H-M   'P 1'
#
loop_
_entity.id
_entity.type
_entity.pdbx_description
1 polymer ?
#
loop_
_entity_poly.entity_id
_entity_poly.type
_entity_poly.pdbx_seq_one_letter_code
_entity_poly.pdbx_strand_id
1 'polypeptide(L)'
;TNGVKKEDSSDDDKPLKKAPAKRAATKSQSVTPAASAKKGKKAAKEESPEDKEDEDEEEQYRWWEDTAKGDGTKKWTTLEHNGVVFPPEYEPLPKNARMRYDGQPVSLHPEAEEVATFFGSMLNSTHNVENPTFIKNFFTDFKKYLDDTGHGTNDKGEKVKILKFEKCDFKPIFEHFEAERAKKKAMTAAEKKELKAAKDKAEEPYMYCLWDGRKQKVGNFRVEPPGLFRGRGEHPKTGKVKTRVKPEQVTINIGAEATVPAPPEGTNWKEVRHDNEGTWLAMWQENVNGNYKYVMLAANSDVKGQSDFKKFEKARELKKHIDRIRKDYQRELKAELMADRQRATAIYLIDQFALRAGNEKGDDEADTVGCCSLKFENVTLKPPNKVVFDFLGKDSIRFYDEVEVDAQVFKNLKIFKKAPKKDGDDIFDR
;
A
#
# COMPACT_ATOMS: atom_id res chain seq x y z
N THR A 1 24.37 -15.40 -6.75
CA THR A 1 23.40 -16.23 -5.98
C THR A 1 22.89 -15.38 -4.84
N ASN A 2 21.79 -14.67 -5.09
CA ASN A 2 21.25 -13.66 -4.19
C ASN A 2 20.10 -14.28 -3.39
N GLY A 3 20.36 -14.56 -2.12
CA GLY A 3 19.36 -15.02 -1.16
C GLY A 3 18.33 -13.92 -0.93
N VAL A 4 17.11 -14.16 -1.41
CA VAL A 4 15.95 -13.31 -1.16
C VAL A 4 15.41 -13.66 0.23
N LYS A 5 15.54 -12.74 1.17
CA LYS A 5 14.77 -12.77 2.43
C LYS A 5 13.29 -12.58 2.08
N LYS A 6 12.45 -13.57 2.39
CA LYS A 6 11.00 -13.38 2.52
C LYS A 6 10.76 -12.58 3.80
N GLU A 7 10.27 -11.34 3.68
CA GLU A 7 9.64 -10.60 4.77
C GLU A 7 8.13 -10.84 4.69
N ASP A 8 7.55 -11.35 5.79
CA ASP A 8 6.12 -11.49 5.98
C ASP A 8 5.45 -10.11 5.95
N SER A 9 4.44 -9.96 5.08
CA SER A 9 3.61 -8.76 4.98
C SER A 9 2.60 -8.73 6.14
N SER A 10 3.03 -8.18 7.27
CA SER A 10 2.18 -7.53 8.26
C SER A 10 3.10 -6.66 9.12
N ASP A 11 3.47 -5.49 8.59
CA ASP A 11 4.40 -4.59 9.27
C ASP A 11 4.08 -3.13 8.89
N ASP A 12 2.96 -2.64 9.41
CA ASP A 12 2.62 -1.21 9.40
C ASP A 12 3.14 -0.49 10.67
N ASP A 13 4.01 -1.12 11.45
CA ASP A 13 4.43 -0.62 12.77
C ASP A 13 5.95 -0.70 12.99
N LYS A 14 6.72 -0.10 12.06
CA LYS A 14 8.15 0.19 12.27
C LYS A 14 8.45 1.68 12.11
N PRO A 15 9.02 2.34 13.13
CA PRO A 15 9.43 3.74 13.03
C PRO A 15 10.64 3.90 12.10
N LEU A 16 10.57 4.93 11.25
CA LEU A 16 11.68 5.41 10.43
C LEU A 16 12.85 5.85 11.34
N LYS A 17 13.93 5.06 11.38
CA LYS A 17 15.16 5.46 12.08
C LYS A 17 15.85 6.59 11.33
N LYS A 18 15.98 7.76 11.97
CA LYS A 18 16.89 8.85 11.54
C LYS A 18 18.33 8.35 11.47
N ALA A 19 19.02 8.62 10.37
CA ALA A 19 20.45 8.40 10.24
C ALA A 19 21.25 9.50 10.99
N PRO A 20 22.27 9.17 11.78
CA PRO A 20 23.19 10.17 12.32
C PRO A 20 24.26 10.56 11.28
N ALA A 21 24.62 11.84 11.32
CA ALA A 21 25.55 12.51 10.41
C ALA A 21 26.99 11.96 10.46
N LYS A 22 27.67 12.03 9.31
CA LYS A 22 29.08 11.66 9.10
C LYS A 22 30.05 12.56 9.87
N ARG A 23 31.11 11.96 10.43
CA ARG A 23 32.44 12.58 10.60
C ARG A 23 33.51 11.68 9.95
N ALA A 24 34.56 12.33 9.44
CA ALA A 24 35.47 11.84 8.42
C ALA A 24 36.71 11.08 8.94
N ALA A 25 37.20 10.19 8.06
CA ALA A 25 38.58 9.81 7.73
C ALA A 25 39.53 9.21 8.79
N THR A 26 40.03 7.99 8.54
CA THR A 26 41.44 7.75 8.12
C THR A 26 41.66 6.33 7.56
N LYS A 27 42.58 6.23 6.58
CA LYS A 27 43.03 5.01 5.87
C LYS A 27 44.04 4.22 6.70
N SER A 28 44.05 2.88 6.56
CA SER A 28 45.29 2.12 6.35
C SER A 28 44.99 0.70 5.81
N GLN A 29 45.84 0.25 4.89
CA GLN A 29 45.82 -1.03 4.18
C GLN A 29 46.50 -2.12 5.03
N SER A 30 46.06 -3.37 4.90
CA SER A 30 46.97 -4.52 4.76
C SER A 30 46.20 -5.76 4.29
N VAL A 31 46.90 -6.62 3.57
CA VAL A 31 46.41 -7.73 2.74
C VAL A 31 46.92 -9.04 3.33
N THR A 32 46.09 -10.10 3.28
CA THR A 32 46.38 -11.53 3.04
C THR A 32 45.68 -12.53 3.99
N PRO A 33 45.35 -13.76 3.50
CA PRO A 33 44.22 -14.57 3.96
C PRO A 33 44.63 -15.81 4.77
N ALA A 34 43.76 -16.29 5.66
CA ALA A 34 43.90 -17.60 6.29
C ALA A 34 42.54 -18.24 6.60
N ALA A 35 42.51 -19.56 6.45
CA ALA A 35 41.34 -20.42 6.39
C ALA A 35 40.82 -20.92 7.75
N SER A 36 39.56 -21.38 7.71
CA SER A 36 38.91 -22.45 8.50
C SER A 36 38.73 -22.29 10.02
N ALA A 37 37.45 -22.28 10.46
CA ALA A 37 36.92 -23.23 11.45
C ALA A 37 35.37 -23.13 11.56
N LYS A 38 34.72 -24.30 11.55
CA LYS A 38 33.28 -24.56 11.72
C LYS A 38 32.84 -24.39 13.19
N LYS A 39 31.65 -23.82 13.43
CA LYS A 39 30.47 -24.44 14.10
C LYS A 39 29.47 -23.39 14.61
N GLY A 40 28.18 -23.64 14.39
CA GLY A 40 27.07 -22.96 15.05
C GLY A 40 25.74 -23.12 14.30
N LYS A 41 25.15 -24.32 14.38
CA LYS A 41 23.85 -24.69 13.79
C LYS A 41 22.76 -23.67 14.18
N LYS A 42 22.11 -23.06 13.19
CA LYS A 42 20.80 -22.41 13.34
C LYS A 42 19.72 -23.47 13.08
N ALA A 43 18.78 -23.57 14.01
CA ALA A 43 17.59 -24.39 13.92
C ALA A 43 16.78 -23.98 12.68
N ALA A 44 16.51 -24.97 11.83
CA ALA A 44 15.56 -24.88 10.75
C ALA A 44 14.16 -24.67 11.35
N LYS A 45 13.41 -23.75 10.77
CA LYS A 45 11.99 -23.57 11.04
C LYS A 45 11.30 -24.74 10.32
N GLU A 46 10.77 -25.69 11.09
CA GLU A 46 9.90 -26.74 10.56
C GLU A 46 8.64 -26.06 10.01
N GLU A 47 8.50 -26.09 8.68
CA GLU A 47 7.19 -26.10 8.04
C GLU A 47 6.47 -27.38 8.49
N SER A 48 5.17 -27.29 8.75
CA SER A 48 4.30 -28.42 9.06
C SER A 48 4.51 -29.52 8.00
N PRO A 49 4.61 -30.80 8.38
CA PRO A 49 4.63 -31.90 7.42
C PRO A 49 3.42 -31.86 6.46
N GLU A 50 2.26 -31.44 6.95
CA GLU A 50 1.02 -31.29 6.17
C GLU A 50 1.15 -30.24 5.03
N ASP A 51 1.90 -29.14 5.21
CA ASP A 51 2.08 -28.13 4.16
C ASP A 51 3.02 -28.61 3.02
N LYS A 52 3.79 -29.68 3.25
CA LYS A 52 4.70 -30.27 2.27
C LYS A 52 4.09 -31.48 1.57
N GLU A 53 3.33 -32.29 2.30
CA GLU A 53 2.70 -33.47 1.73
C GLU A 53 1.54 -33.12 0.78
N ASP A 54 0.80 -32.03 1.02
CA ASP A 54 -0.26 -31.57 0.10
C ASP A 54 0.27 -30.83 -1.16
N GLU A 55 1.49 -30.29 -1.14
CA GLU A 55 2.12 -29.68 -2.34
C GLU A 55 2.77 -30.73 -3.27
N ASP A 56 3.05 -31.95 -2.77
CA ASP A 56 3.76 -32.99 -3.51
C ASP A 56 2.84 -33.98 -4.25
N GLU A 57 1.52 -34.01 -3.99
CA GLU A 57 0.56 -34.93 -4.64
C GLU A 57 -0.25 -34.31 -5.81
N GLU A 58 -0.39 -32.98 -5.90
CA GLU A 58 -0.96 -32.33 -7.09
C GLU A 58 0.16 -32.07 -8.12
N GLU A 59 0.13 -32.79 -9.24
CA GLU A 59 1.03 -32.59 -10.39
C GLU A 59 1.08 -31.09 -10.75
N GLN A 60 2.15 -30.40 -10.34
CA GLN A 60 2.26 -28.93 -10.38
C GLN A 60 1.93 -28.41 -11.78
N TYR A 61 0.75 -27.81 -11.93
CA TYR A 61 0.24 -27.40 -13.22
C TYR A 61 1.15 -26.34 -13.86
N ARG A 62 1.75 -26.69 -15.00
CA ARG A 62 2.71 -25.86 -15.72
C ARG A 62 1.97 -24.97 -16.71
N TRP A 63 1.33 -23.92 -16.22
CA TRP A 63 0.57 -22.97 -17.06
C TRP A 63 1.39 -22.39 -18.23
N TRP A 64 2.72 -22.38 -18.15
CA TRP A 64 3.61 -21.91 -19.22
C TRP A 64 3.80 -22.91 -20.37
N GLU A 65 3.41 -24.18 -20.19
CA GLU A 65 3.37 -25.20 -21.24
C GLU A 65 2.00 -25.22 -21.96
N ASP A 66 0.98 -24.58 -21.38
CA ASP A 66 -0.34 -24.44 -22.02
C ASP A 66 -0.25 -23.43 -23.19
N THR A 67 -0.60 -23.92 -24.37
CA THR A 67 -0.55 -23.16 -25.63
C THR A 67 -1.91 -22.60 -26.04
N ALA A 68 -2.97 -22.83 -25.25
CA ALA A 68 -4.30 -22.30 -25.51
C ALA A 68 -4.29 -20.77 -25.42
N LYS A 69 -4.39 -20.11 -26.58
CA LYS A 69 -4.43 -18.65 -26.70
C LYS A 69 -5.87 -18.20 -26.94
N GLY A 70 -6.55 -17.78 -25.88
CA GLY A 70 -7.67 -16.85 -26.02
C GLY A 70 -7.19 -15.44 -26.38
N ASP A 71 -8.09 -14.59 -26.85
CA ASP A 71 -7.85 -13.14 -27.03
C ASP A 71 -7.53 -12.41 -25.70
N GLY A 72 -7.75 -13.10 -24.57
CA GLY A 72 -7.48 -12.65 -23.23
C GLY A 72 -8.56 -11.74 -22.66
N THR A 73 -9.71 -11.61 -23.31
CA THR A 73 -10.87 -10.86 -22.77
C THR A 73 -11.50 -11.65 -21.64
N LYS A 74 -11.94 -12.89 -21.93
CA LYS A 74 -12.38 -13.87 -20.94
C LYS A 74 -11.20 -14.38 -20.11
N LYS A 75 -11.23 -14.18 -18.80
CA LYS A 75 -10.19 -14.58 -17.83
C LYS A 75 -10.41 -15.95 -17.22
N TRP A 76 -11.68 -16.35 -17.11
CA TRP A 76 -12.10 -17.62 -16.53
C TRP A 76 -13.44 -18.06 -17.11
N THR A 77 -13.71 -19.37 -17.06
CA THR A 77 -14.99 -19.99 -17.39
C THR A 77 -15.74 -20.41 -16.14
N THR A 78 -15.05 -20.96 -15.13
CA THR A 78 -15.62 -21.26 -13.81
C THR A 78 -14.80 -20.58 -12.72
N LEU A 79 -15.49 -20.06 -11.70
CA LEU A 79 -14.88 -19.42 -10.55
C LEU A 79 -15.68 -19.74 -9.30
N GLU A 80 -15.07 -20.37 -8.31
CA GLU A 80 -15.68 -20.68 -7.01
C GLU A 80 -14.73 -20.22 -5.90
N HIS A 81 -15.25 -19.54 -4.89
CA HIS A 81 -14.47 -19.09 -3.73
C HIS A 81 -15.39 -18.91 -2.54
N ASN A 82 -14.85 -18.81 -1.32
CA ASN A 82 -15.64 -18.70 -0.09
C ASN A 82 -15.85 -17.25 0.39
N GLY A 83 -15.74 -16.26 -0.51
CA GLY A 83 -15.90 -14.84 -0.16
C GLY A 83 -14.67 -14.23 0.52
N VAL A 84 -14.89 -13.53 1.63
CA VAL A 84 -13.87 -12.75 2.36
C VAL A 84 -13.96 -12.96 3.87
N VAL A 85 -12.86 -12.73 4.58
CA VAL A 85 -12.81 -12.73 6.05
C VAL A 85 -12.92 -11.29 6.56
N PHE A 86 -13.96 -11.00 7.32
CA PHE A 86 -14.12 -9.70 7.98
C PHE A 86 -13.21 -9.60 9.22
N PRO A 87 -12.72 -8.39 9.55
CA PRO A 87 -12.03 -8.16 10.82
C PRO A 87 -12.99 -8.46 12.00
N PRO A 88 -12.48 -8.93 13.14
CA PRO A 88 -13.31 -9.18 14.32
C PRO A 88 -14.05 -7.92 14.76
N GLU A 89 -15.19 -8.11 15.40
CA GLU A 89 -15.94 -7.03 16.04
C GLU A 89 -15.11 -6.33 17.12
N TYR A 90 -15.43 -5.06 17.37
CA TYR A 90 -14.74 -4.28 18.38
C TYR A 90 -15.03 -4.81 19.79
N GLU A 91 -13.97 -5.03 20.57
CA GLU A 91 -14.05 -5.37 21.98
C GLU A 91 -13.83 -4.12 22.84
N PRO A 92 -14.83 -3.66 23.63
CA PRO A 92 -14.70 -2.47 24.45
C PRO A 92 -13.56 -2.54 25.46
N LEU A 93 -12.95 -1.39 25.72
CA LEU A 93 -11.82 -1.26 26.63
C LEU A 93 -12.21 -1.59 28.08
N PRO A 94 -11.29 -2.16 28.87
CA PRO A 94 -11.52 -2.32 30.30
C PRO A 94 -11.62 -0.95 30.99
N LYS A 95 -12.35 -0.89 32.11
CA LYS A 95 -12.65 0.38 32.81
C LYS A 95 -11.42 1.22 33.17
N ASN A 96 -10.27 0.59 33.39
CA ASN A 96 -9.01 1.27 33.74
C ASN A 96 -8.26 1.85 32.53
N ALA A 97 -8.66 1.53 31.29
CA ALA A 97 -8.02 1.99 30.05
C ALA A 97 -8.79 3.13 29.37
N ARG A 98 -9.80 3.72 30.04
CA ARG A 98 -10.63 4.80 29.48
C ARG A 98 -9.81 6.04 29.14
N MET A 99 -10.14 6.67 28.01
CA MET A 99 -9.66 8.02 27.67
C MET A 99 -10.01 9.00 28.80
N ARG A 100 -9.16 10.01 29.01
CA ARG A 100 -9.47 11.12 29.90
C ARG A 100 -9.79 12.37 29.09
N TYR A 101 -10.72 13.18 29.59
CA TYR A 101 -11.01 14.50 29.06
C TYR A 101 -10.92 15.52 30.21
N ASP A 102 -10.05 16.52 30.05
CA ASP A 102 -9.79 17.53 31.10
C ASP A 102 -9.36 16.89 32.44
N GLY A 103 -8.55 15.82 32.34
CA GLY A 103 -8.05 15.03 33.47
C GLY A 103 -9.02 13.98 34.02
N GLN A 104 -10.30 14.03 33.65
CA GLN A 104 -11.33 13.10 34.15
C GLN A 104 -11.54 11.91 33.21
N PRO A 105 -11.57 10.66 33.70
CA PRO A 105 -11.94 9.50 32.89
C PRO A 105 -13.34 9.66 32.29
N VAL A 106 -13.49 9.31 31.01
CA VAL A 106 -14.79 9.32 30.32
C VAL A 106 -15.09 7.95 29.72
N SER A 107 -16.31 7.47 29.91
CA SER A 107 -16.84 6.29 29.23
C SER A 107 -17.44 6.73 27.90
N LEU A 108 -17.02 6.11 26.80
CA LEU A 108 -17.53 6.39 25.45
C LEU A 108 -18.48 5.28 25.01
N HIS A 109 -19.36 5.59 24.06
CA HIS A 109 -20.09 4.57 23.32
C HIS A 109 -19.10 3.69 22.52
N PRO A 110 -19.34 2.37 22.36
CA PRO A 110 -18.39 1.47 21.68
C PRO A 110 -17.87 1.98 20.33
N GLU A 111 -18.72 2.54 19.47
CA GLU A 111 -18.29 3.08 18.17
C GLU A 111 -17.32 4.28 18.30
N ALA A 112 -17.58 5.20 19.23
CA ALA A 112 -16.67 6.31 19.49
C ALA A 112 -15.40 5.83 20.22
N GLU A 113 -15.53 4.84 21.09
CA GLU A 113 -14.41 4.24 21.80
C GLU A 113 -13.44 3.55 20.82
N GLU A 114 -13.95 2.78 19.85
CA GLU A 114 -13.15 2.15 18.79
C GLU A 114 -12.32 3.20 18.04
N VAL A 115 -12.94 4.33 17.65
CA VAL A 115 -12.23 5.42 16.97
C VAL A 115 -11.17 6.08 17.87
N ALA A 116 -11.45 6.24 19.17
CA ALA A 116 -10.46 6.72 20.12
C ALA A 116 -9.26 5.75 20.24
N THR A 117 -9.50 4.43 20.15
CA THR A 117 -8.43 3.42 20.16
C THR A 117 -7.49 3.53 18.97
N PHE A 118 -8.00 3.95 17.79
CA PHE A 118 -7.14 4.08 16.61
C PHE A 118 -6.02 5.10 16.84
N PHE A 119 -6.34 6.27 17.43
CA PHE A 119 -5.32 7.25 17.78
C PHE A 119 -4.52 6.82 19.03
N GLY A 120 -5.22 6.37 20.07
CA GLY A 120 -4.60 6.03 21.35
C GLY A 120 -3.65 4.84 21.31
N SER A 121 -3.85 3.86 20.44
CA SER A 121 -2.95 2.70 20.30
C SER A 121 -1.60 3.03 19.66
N MET A 122 -1.48 4.20 19.01
CA MET A 122 -0.32 4.59 18.19
C MET A 122 0.40 5.86 18.68
N LEU A 123 0.33 6.21 19.96
CA LEU A 123 1.03 7.39 20.49
C LEU A 123 2.56 7.33 20.34
N ASN A 124 3.14 6.15 20.13
CA ASN A 124 4.55 5.97 19.77
C ASN A 124 4.89 6.45 18.35
N SER A 125 3.89 6.58 17.48
CA SER A 125 4.05 6.96 16.08
C SER A 125 4.10 8.48 15.92
N THR A 126 5.18 9.12 16.40
CA THR A 126 5.34 10.58 16.41
C THR A 126 5.12 11.25 15.06
N HIS A 127 5.55 10.62 13.95
CA HIS A 127 5.29 11.13 12.58
C HIS A 127 3.80 11.28 12.22
N ASN A 128 2.90 10.59 12.92
CA ASN A 128 1.45 10.73 12.77
C ASN A 128 0.87 11.57 13.91
N VAL A 129 1.12 11.22 15.16
CA VAL A 129 0.44 11.85 16.31
C VAL A 129 0.94 13.25 16.64
N GLU A 130 2.05 13.71 16.06
CA GLU A 130 2.52 15.10 16.12
C GLU A 130 2.22 15.88 14.84
N ASN A 131 1.69 15.22 13.79
CA ASN A 131 1.36 15.86 12.52
C ASN A 131 0.05 16.68 12.66
N PRO A 132 0.07 18.01 12.46
CA PRO A 132 -1.12 18.85 12.63
C PRO A 132 -2.28 18.47 11.71
N THR A 133 -2.00 18.09 10.46
CA THR A 133 -3.02 17.64 9.51
C THR A 133 -3.63 16.32 9.97
N PHE A 134 -2.80 15.39 10.47
CA PHE A 134 -3.27 14.11 11.00
C PHE A 134 -4.20 14.30 12.20
N ILE A 135 -3.77 15.08 13.19
CA ILE A 135 -4.58 15.42 14.38
C ILE A 135 -5.89 16.10 13.98
N LYS A 136 -5.83 17.09 13.09
CA LYS A 136 -6.99 17.83 12.62
C LYS A 136 -8.02 16.90 11.96
N ASN A 137 -7.57 16.05 11.05
CA ASN A 137 -8.46 15.11 10.34
C ASN A 137 -9.04 14.07 11.27
N PHE A 138 -8.21 13.45 12.12
CA PHE A 138 -8.65 12.51 13.14
C PHE A 138 -9.72 13.12 14.03
N PHE A 139 -9.43 14.29 14.63
CA PHE A 139 -10.35 14.91 15.58
C PHE A 139 -11.63 15.42 14.93
N THR A 140 -11.56 15.79 13.64
CA THR A 140 -12.76 16.16 12.86
C THR A 140 -13.69 14.98 12.70
N ASP A 141 -13.16 13.80 12.32
CA ASP A 141 -13.98 12.61 12.16
C ASP A 141 -14.41 12.04 13.52
N PHE A 142 -13.53 11.99 14.52
CA PHE A 142 -13.83 11.54 15.87
C PHE A 142 -14.97 12.35 16.50
N LYS A 143 -15.01 13.67 16.30
CA LYS A 143 -16.13 14.50 16.74
C LYS A 143 -17.47 14.09 16.13
N LYS A 144 -17.53 13.64 14.87
CA LYS A 144 -18.78 13.15 14.27
C LYS A 144 -19.28 11.91 15.01
N TYR A 145 -18.41 10.94 15.26
CA TYR A 145 -18.75 9.76 16.07
C TYR A 145 -19.20 10.16 17.49
N LEU A 146 -18.54 11.13 18.11
CA LEU A 146 -18.95 11.63 19.42
C LEU A 146 -20.32 12.32 19.36
N ASP A 147 -20.60 13.12 18.34
CA ASP A 147 -21.89 13.79 18.18
C ASP A 147 -23.02 12.77 17.95
N ASP A 148 -22.79 11.78 17.07
CA ASP A 148 -23.74 10.72 16.73
C ASP A 148 -24.05 9.79 17.92
N THR A 149 -23.05 9.51 18.75
CA THR A 149 -23.17 8.60 19.91
C THR A 149 -23.48 9.30 21.23
N GLY A 150 -23.53 10.64 21.25
CA GLY A 150 -23.91 11.42 22.41
C GLY A 150 -22.77 11.81 23.37
N HIS A 151 -21.52 11.79 22.92
CA HIS A 151 -20.26 12.05 23.65
C HIS A 151 -20.00 11.08 24.81
N GLY A 152 -19.15 11.47 25.78
CA GLY A 152 -18.78 10.63 26.91
C GLY A 152 -19.63 10.87 28.16
N THR A 153 -19.50 9.96 29.12
CA THR A 153 -20.06 10.10 30.48
C THR A 153 -18.95 9.95 31.52
N ASN A 154 -19.00 10.75 32.59
CA ASN A 154 -18.08 10.57 33.72
C ASN A 154 -18.55 9.43 34.64
N ASP A 155 -17.79 9.13 35.70
CA ASP A 155 -18.11 8.05 36.65
C ASP A 155 -19.43 8.29 37.43
N LYS A 156 -19.96 9.53 37.43
CA LYS A 156 -21.27 9.86 38.01
C LYS A 156 -22.42 9.70 37.01
N GLY A 157 -22.13 9.30 35.77
CA GLY A 157 -23.12 9.20 34.69
C GLY A 157 -23.48 10.54 34.06
N GLU A 158 -22.78 11.62 34.39
CA GLU A 158 -23.05 12.95 33.81
C GLU A 158 -22.40 13.06 32.43
N LYS A 159 -23.10 13.68 31.48
CA LYS A 159 -22.62 13.87 30.11
C LYS A 159 -21.44 14.84 30.05
N VAL A 160 -20.35 14.42 29.41
CA VAL A 160 -19.12 15.18 29.18
C VAL A 160 -18.99 15.46 27.69
N LYS A 161 -19.09 16.74 27.30
CA LYS A 161 -18.89 17.16 25.90
C LYS A 161 -17.41 17.25 25.57
N ILE A 162 -16.96 16.41 24.65
CA ILE A 162 -15.58 16.36 24.15
C ILE A 162 -15.49 17.26 22.92
N LEU A 163 -14.90 18.45 23.08
CA LEU A 163 -14.93 19.51 22.06
C LEU A 163 -13.54 19.97 21.62
N LYS A 164 -12.52 19.79 22.47
CA LYS A 164 -11.15 20.24 22.25
C LYS A 164 -10.18 19.08 22.29
N PHE A 165 -9.35 18.95 21.25
CA PHE A 165 -8.37 17.86 21.16
C PHE A 165 -7.33 17.98 22.29
N GLU A 166 -6.93 19.20 22.64
CA GLU A 166 -5.90 19.49 23.65
C GLU A 166 -6.30 19.05 25.06
N LYS A 167 -7.59 18.81 25.28
CA LYS A 167 -8.13 18.27 26.54
C LYS A 167 -8.22 16.75 26.56
N CYS A 168 -8.03 16.08 25.41
CA CYS A 168 -8.10 14.63 25.30
C CYS A 168 -6.74 14.03 25.71
N ASP A 169 -6.79 13.06 26.62
CA ASP A 169 -5.62 12.25 27.01
C ASP A 169 -5.90 10.78 26.71
N PHE A 170 -5.17 10.28 25.70
CA PHE A 170 -5.24 8.91 25.20
C PHE A 170 -4.19 7.98 25.84
N LYS A 171 -3.37 8.48 26.78
CA LYS A 171 -2.31 7.69 27.41
C LYS A 171 -2.83 6.40 28.09
N PRO A 172 -3.98 6.39 28.79
CA PRO A 172 -4.51 5.14 29.36
C PRO A 172 -4.79 4.06 28.30
N ILE A 173 -5.28 4.46 27.13
CA ILE A 173 -5.49 3.57 25.98
C ILE A 173 -4.13 3.05 25.50
N PHE A 174 -3.17 3.93 25.29
CA PHE A 174 -1.83 3.54 24.84
C PHE A 174 -1.15 2.54 25.78
N GLU A 175 -1.19 2.79 27.08
CA GLU A 175 -0.62 1.91 28.11
C GLU A 175 -1.30 0.54 28.13
N HIS A 176 -2.61 0.48 27.88
CA HIS A 176 -3.33 -0.79 27.71
C HIS A 176 -2.84 -1.57 26.49
N PHE A 177 -2.76 -0.94 25.31
CA PHE A 177 -2.27 -1.61 24.10
C PHE A 177 -0.79 -2.01 24.20
N GLU A 178 0.05 -1.24 24.90
CA GLU A 178 1.42 -1.66 25.23
C GLU A 178 1.44 -2.91 26.12
N ALA A 179 0.56 -2.99 27.12
CA ALA A 179 0.43 -4.17 27.96
C ALA A 179 -0.06 -5.40 27.17
N GLU A 180 -1.03 -5.24 26.27
CA GLU A 180 -1.50 -6.31 25.38
C GLU A 180 -0.41 -6.80 24.41
N ARG A 181 0.35 -5.86 23.82
CA ARG A 181 1.53 -6.19 23.00
C ARG A 181 2.57 -6.97 23.81
N ALA A 182 2.83 -6.57 25.06
CA ALA A 182 3.76 -7.25 25.95
C ALA A 182 3.27 -8.66 26.34
N LYS A 183 1.98 -8.82 26.68
CA LYS A 183 1.35 -10.13 26.96
C LYS A 183 1.47 -11.07 25.76
N LYS A 184 1.11 -10.61 24.57
CA LYS A 184 1.23 -11.39 23.33
C LYS A 184 2.68 -11.81 23.03
N LYS A 185 3.64 -10.93 23.33
CA LYS A 185 5.06 -11.25 23.19
C LYS A 185 5.50 -12.30 24.21
N ALA A 186 4.99 -12.24 25.44
CA ALA A 186 5.30 -13.15 26.54
C ALA A 186 4.64 -14.54 26.43
N MET A 187 3.60 -14.71 25.61
CA MET A 187 2.98 -16.03 25.35
C MET A 187 4.01 -17.08 24.96
N THR A 188 3.80 -18.30 25.45
CA THR A 188 4.66 -19.45 25.18
C THR A 188 4.62 -19.86 23.70
N ALA A 189 5.61 -20.64 23.27
CA ALA A 189 5.62 -21.17 21.91
C ALA A 189 4.42 -22.10 21.64
N ALA A 190 3.97 -22.85 22.65
CA ALA A 190 2.82 -23.75 22.55
C ALA A 190 1.51 -22.97 22.34
N GLU A 191 1.23 -21.97 23.18
CA GLU A 191 0.03 -21.11 23.06
C GLU A 191 0.00 -20.37 21.72
N LYS A 192 1.16 -19.84 21.27
CA LYS A 192 1.27 -19.18 19.96
C LYS A 192 0.98 -20.16 18.81
N LYS A 193 1.41 -21.42 18.92
CA LYS A 193 1.16 -22.47 17.92
C LYS A 193 -0.33 -22.83 17.88
N GLU A 194 -0.96 -22.98 19.04
CA GLU A 194 -2.39 -23.29 19.15
C GLU A 194 -3.28 -22.17 18.58
N LEU A 195 -3.00 -20.92 18.95
CA LEU A 195 -3.71 -19.74 18.41
C LEU A 195 -3.54 -19.62 16.89
N LYS A 196 -2.35 -19.91 16.38
CA LYS A 196 -2.08 -19.92 14.94
C LYS A 196 -2.84 -21.05 14.24
N ALA A 197 -2.84 -22.27 14.78
CA ALA A 197 -3.57 -23.40 14.19
C ALA A 197 -5.09 -23.15 14.16
N ALA A 198 -5.66 -22.61 15.24
CA ALA A 198 -7.07 -22.25 15.29
C ALA A 198 -7.43 -21.18 14.25
N LYS A 199 -6.57 -20.15 14.11
CA LYS A 199 -6.74 -19.11 13.09
C LYS A 199 -6.62 -19.67 11.66
N ASP A 200 -5.57 -20.45 11.40
CA ASP A 200 -5.31 -21.01 10.07
C ASP A 200 -6.47 -21.93 9.64
N LYS A 201 -6.99 -22.77 10.55
CA LYS A 201 -8.19 -23.60 10.31
C LYS A 201 -9.45 -22.80 10.01
N ALA A 202 -9.67 -21.68 10.71
CA ALA A 202 -10.83 -20.82 10.46
C ALA A 202 -10.72 -20.08 9.11
N GLU A 203 -9.50 -19.79 8.66
CA GLU A 203 -9.23 -19.05 7.43
C GLU A 203 -8.98 -19.95 6.21
N GLU A 204 -8.74 -21.24 6.42
CA GLU A 204 -8.46 -22.25 5.38
C GLU A 204 -9.43 -22.19 4.19
N PRO A 205 -10.78 -22.09 4.37
CA PRO A 205 -11.71 -22.02 3.25
C PRO A 205 -11.49 -20.79 2.35
N TYR A 206 -10.91 -19.71 2.87
CA TYR A 206 -10.72 -18.45 2.16
C TYR A 206 -9.34 -18.34 1.50
N MET A 207 -8.41 -19.24 1.83
CA MET A 207 -7.04 -19.20 1.33
C MET A 207 -6.93 -19.61 -0.14
N TYR A 208 -7.91 -20.35 -0.66
CA TYR A 208 -7.94 -20.86 -2.01
C TYR A 208 -9.29 -20.62 -2.68
N CYS A 209 -9.28 -20.55 -4.00
CA CYS A 209 -10.46 -20.60 -4.85
C CYS A 209 -10.28 -21.70 -5.90
N LEU A 210 -11.35 -22.11 -6.57
CA LEU A 210 -11.29 -22.90 -7.80
C LEU A 210 -11.42 -21.95 -8.99
N TRP A 211 -10.37 -21.88 -9.80
CA TRP A 211 -10.31 -21.08 -11.02
C TRP A 211 -10.15 -22.02 -12.22
N ASP A 212 -11.21 -22.16 -13.02
CA ASP A 212 -11.26 -23.17 -14.10
C ASP A 212 -10.97 -24.59 -13.60
N GLY A 213 -11.61 -24.95 -12.48
CA GLY A 213 -11.44 -26.25 -11.83
C GLY A 213 -10.11 -26.45 -11.08
N ARG A 214 -9.20 -25.47 -11.10
CA ARG A 214 -7.89 -25.57 -10.43
C ARG A 214 -7.87 -24.79 -9.13
N LYS A 215 -7.30 -25.39 -8.09
CA LYS A 215 -7.05 -24.73 -6.81
C LYS A 215 -6.00 -23.63 -7.00
N GLN A 216 -6.36 -22.39 -6.69
CA GLN A 216 -5.50 -21.23 -6.81
C GLN A 216 -5.51 -20.43 -5.51
N LYS A 217 -4.32 -20.01 -5.05
CA LYS A 217 -4.17 -19.29 -3.79
C LYS A 217 -4.74 -17.87 -3.91
N VAL A 218 -5.53 -17.45 -2.94
CA VAL A 218 -6.05 -16.08 -2.81
C VAL A 218 -5.04 -15.21 -2.06
N GLY A 219 -4.76 -14.01 -2.58
CA GLY A 219 -3.73 -13.14 -2.04
C GLY A 219 -4.15 -12.40 -0.76
N ASN A 220 -5.28 -11.70 -0.82
CA ASN A 220 -5.72 -10.77 0.22
C ASN A 220 -7.20 -10.95 0.59
N PHE A 221 -7.59 -12.17 0.96
CA PHE A 221 -8.97 -12.51 1.34
C PHE A 221 -9.47 -11.85 2.63
N ARG A 222 -8.59 -11.24 3.43
CA ARG A 222 -8.96 -10.50 4.65
C ARG A 222 -9.32 -9.06 4.29
N VAL A 223 -10.51 -8.64 4.67
CA VAL A 223 -10.96 -7.25 4.54
C VAL A 223 -10.11 -6.36 5.45
N GLU A 224 -9.74 -5.18 4.95
CA GLU A 224 -8.91 -4.25 5.72
C GLU A 224 -9.65 -3.82 7.02
N PRO A 225 -9.01 -3.89 8.20
CA PRO A 225 -9.62 -3.41 9.43
C PRO A 225 -9.83 -1.89 9.41
N PRO A 226 -10.80 -1.37 10.20
CA PRO A 226 -10.93 0.05 10.40
C PRO A 226 -9.70 0.64 11.10
N GLY A 227 -9.50 1.94 10.99
CA GLY A 227 -8.33 2.61 11.56
C GLY A 227 -8.18 4.05 11.10
N LEU A 228 -6.97 4.61 11.19
CA LEU A 228 -6.67 5.93 10.64
C LEU A 228 -5.91 5.79 9.32
N PHE A 229 -6.29 6.59 8.32
CA PHE A 229 -5.61 6.64 7.04
C PHE A 229 -4.23 7.27 7.20
N ARG A 230 -3.18 6.51 6.90
CA ARG A 230 -1.78 6.95 6.99
C ARG A 230 -1.24 7.23 5.58
N GLY A 231 -1.69 8.36 5.03
CA GLY A 231 -1.23 8.82 3.72
C GLY A 231 0.27 9.13 3.73
N ARG A 232 0.99 8.76 2.67
CA ARG A 232 2.44 8.97 2.56
C ARG A 232 2.75 10.44 2.22
N GLY A 233 3.86 10.94 2.74
CA GLY A 233 4.25 12.35 2.59
C GLY A 233 3.26 13.32 3.24
N GLU A 234 3.11 14.49 2.65
CA GLU A 234 2.19 15.54 3.11
C GLU A 234 0.76 15.31 2.58
N HIS A 235 0.23 14.09 2.75
CA HIS A 235 -1.09 13.75 2.21
C HIS A 235 -2.21 14.50 2.97
N PRO A 236 -3.09 15.25 2.28
CA PRO A 236 -4.06 16.14 2.95
C PRO A 236 -5.14 15.41 3.75
N LYS A 237 -5.40 14.13 3.45
CA LYS A 237 -6.37 13.26 4.15
C LYS A 237 -5.76 12.38 5.23
N THR A 238 -4.44 12.47 5.48
CA THR A 238 -3.80 11.68 6.56
C THR A 238 -4.49 11.94 7.90
N GLY A 239 -4.76 10.89 8.68
CA GLY A 239 -5.50 10.94 9.94
C GLY A 239 -7.01 10.77 9.83
N LYS A 240 -7.62 10.79 8.63
CA LYS A 240 -9.05 10.49 8.46
C LYS A 240 -9.40 9.07 8.90
N VAL A 241 -10.61 8.87 9.41
CA VAL A 241 -11.06 7.54 9.84
C VAL A 241 -11.37 6.67 8.62
N LYS A 242 -10.70 5.52 8.53
CA LYS A 242 -11.07 4.40 7.65
C LYS A 242 -12.18 3.61 8.33
N THR A 243 -13.37 3.60 7.75
CA THR A 243 -14.54 2.94 8.35
C THR A 243 -14.46 1.42 8.19
N ARG A 244 -15.10 0.71 9.12
CA ARG A 244 -15.29 -0.74 9.00
C ARG A 244 -16.10 -1.03 7.74
N VAL A 245 -15.59 -1.94 6.92
CA VAL A 245 -16.31 -2.40 5.71
C VAL A 245 -17.36 -3.42 6.15
N LYS A 246 -18.62 -3.16 5.81
CA LYS A 246 -19.75 -4.05 6.08
C LYS A 246 -20.01 -5.00 4.89
N PRO A 247 -20.66 -6.17 5.11
CA PRO A 247 -21.08 -7.05 4.02
C PRO A 247 -21.87 -6.34 2.91
N GLU A 248 -22.72 -5.39 3.28
CA GLU A 248 -23.56 -4.59 2.37
C GLU A 248 -22.75 -3.64 1.47
N GLN A 249 -21.45 -3.52 1.68
CA GLN A 249 -20.53 -2.75 0.85
C GLN A 249 -19.69 -3.63 -0.10
N VAL A 250 -19.71 -4.95 0.10
CA VAL A 250 -18.89 -5.91 -0.65
C VAL A 250 -19.68 -6.47 -1.82
N THR A 251 -19.14 -6.32 -3.03
CA THR A 251 -19.58 -7.01 -4.24
C THR A 251 -18.76 -8.29 -4.41
N ILE A 252 -19.43 -9.43 -4.58
CA ILE A 252 -18.81 -10.72 -4.87
C ILE A 252 -18.79 -10.95 -6.39
N ASN A 253 -17.67 -11.45 -6.92
CA ASN A 253 -17.56 -11.88 -8.32
C ASN A 253 -17.23 -13.37 -8.39
N ILE A 254 -18.17 -14.15 -8.93
CA ILE A 254 -18.14 -15.60 -8.87
C ILE A 254 -18.75 -16.20 -10.15
N GLY A 255 -18.52 -17.47 -10.44
CA GLY A 255 -19.13 -18.16 -11.57
C GLY A 255 -20.66 -18.19 -11.48
N ALA A 256 -21.34 -18.12 -12.62
CA ALA A 256 -22.81 -18.13 -12.68
C ALA A 256 -23.42 -19.41 -12.09
N GLU A 257 -22.73 -20.55 -12.27
CA GLU A 257 -23.15 -21.86 -11.78
C GLU A 257 -22.55 -22.21 -10.40
N ALA A 258 -21.73 -21.33 -9.83
CA ALA A 258 -21.06 -21.58 -8.56
C ALA A 258 -21.98 -21.29 -7.38
N THR A 259 -21.74 -21.96 -6.25
CA THR A 259 -22.43 -21.62 -4.99
C THR A 259 -21.93 -20.28 -4.49
N VAL A 260 -22.82 -19.30 -4.38
CA VAL A 260 -22.50 -17.97 -3.84
C VAL A 260 -22.16 -18.10 -2.35
N PRO A 261 -21.04 -17.53 -1.87
CA PRO A 261 -20.70 -17.47 -0.45
C PRO A 261 -21.82 -16.85 0.36
N ALA A 262 -22.20 -17.48 1.46
CA ALA A 262 -23.13 -16.84 2.39
C ALA A 262 -22.47 -15.62 3.04
N PRO A 263 -23.15 -14.46 3.09
CA PRO A 263 -22.71 -13.35 3.94
C PRO A 263 -22.82 -13.74 5.42
N PRO A 264 -22.17 -13.00 6.34
CA PRO A 264 -22.38 -13.16 7.77
C PRO A 264 -23.87 -13.16 8.15
N GLU A 265 -24.23 -13.90 9.21
CA GLU A 265 -25.63 -14.08 9.62
C GLU A 265 -26.36 -12.73 9.81
N GLY A 266 -27.55 -12.61 9.22
CA GLY A 266 -28.37 -11.39 9.30
C GLY A 266 -27.95 -10.25 8.37
N THR A 267 -26.92 -10.44 7.52
CA THR A 267 -26.42 -9.43 6.58
C THR A 267 -26.61 -9.86 5.12
N ASN A 268 -26.37 -8.94 4.18
CA ASN A 268 -26.41 -9.25 2.75
C ASN A 268 -25.18 -8.67 2.04
N TRP A 269 -24.76 -9.30 0.94
CA TRP A 269 -23.79 -8.69 0.04
C TRP A 269 -24.38 -7.46 -0.64
N LYS A 270 -23.52 -6.51 -1.02
CA LYS A 270 -23.93 -5.36 -1.85
C LYS A 270 -24.53 -5.84 -3.17
N GLU A 271 -23.83 -6.76 -3.82
CA GLU A 271 -24.15 -7.28 -5.15
C GLU A 271 -23.37 -8.58 -5.39
N VAL A 272 -23.93 -9.48 -6.20
CA VAL A 272 -23.23 -10.65 -6.73
C VAL A 272 -23.14 -10.48 -8.25
N ARG A 273 -21.92 -10.62 -8.80
CA ARG A 273 -21.61 -10.50 -10.23
C ARG A 273 -20.97 -11.77 -10.75
N HIS A 274 -21.06 -11.91 -12.07
CA HIS A 274 -20.46 -13.00 -12.84
C HIS A 274 -19.62 -12.43 -13.99
N ASP A 275 -18.74 -11.49 -13.66
CA ASP A 275 -17.84 -10.79 -14.59
C ASP A 275 -16.59 -11.64 -14.85
N ASN A 276 -16.59 -12.30 -16.01
CA ASN A 276 -15.49 -13.14 -16.47
C ASN A 276 -14.38 -12.37 -17.21
N GLU A 277 -14.47 -11.05 -17.34
CA GLU A 277 -13.39 -10.19 -17.84
C GLU A 277 -12.49 -9.69 -16.69
N GLY A 278 -13.04 -9.65 -15.47
CA GLY A 278 -12.36 -9.34 -14.23
C GLY A 278 -11.49 -10.49 -13.69
N THR A 279 -10.44 -10.12 -12.93
CA THR A 279 -9.58 -11.08 -12.19
C THR A 279 -9.72 -10.97 -10.67
N TRP A 280 -10.75 -10.25 -10.20
CA TRP A 280 -11.05 -10.01 -8.80
C TRP A 280 -12.16 -10.95 -8.33
N LEU A 281 -12.10 -11.34 -7.06
CA LEU A 281 -13.06 -12.25 -6.40
C LEU A 281 -14.10 -11.49 -5.58
N ALA A 282 -13.68 -10.38 -4.97
CA ALA A 282 -14.53 -9.49 -4.21
C ALA A 282 -14.01 -8.06 -4.34
N MET A 283 -14.91 -7.08 -4.22
CA MET A 283 -14.53 -5.67 -4.21
C MET A 283 -15.40 -4.83 -3.28
N TRP A 284 -14.86 -3.73 -2.81
CA TRP A 284 -15.60 -2.69 -2.09
C TRP A 284 -14.98 -1.33 -2.37
N GLN A 285 -15.70 -0.26 -2.05
CA GLN A 285 -15.20 1.10 -2.16
C GLN A 285 -14.78 1.60 -0.77
N GLU A 286 -13.55 2.10 -0.63
CA GLU A 286 -13.09 2.68 0.63
C GLU A 286 -13.54 4.15 0.79
N ASN A 287 -13.73 4.59 2.03
CA ASN A 287 -14.43 5.85 2.34
C ASN A 287 -13.58 7.12 2.29
N VAL A 288 -12.25 7.02 2.23
CA VAL A 288 -11.32 8.15 2.34
C VAL A 288 -11.08 8.80 0.98
N ASN A 289 -10.76 8.00 -0.04
CA ASN A 289 -10.53 8.47 -1.41
C ASN A 289 -11.59 7.96 -2.40
N GLY A 290 -12.53 7.11 -1.99
CA GLY A 290 -13.51 6.53 -2.90
C GLY A 290 -12.90 5.51 -3.84
N ASN A 291 -11.70 5.00 -3.56
CA ASN A 291 -11.04 4.02 -4.41
C ASN A 291 -11.66 2.63 -4.24
N TYR A 292 -11.65 1.85 -5.31
CA TYR A 292 -12.04 0.45 -5.24
C TYR A 292 -10.88 -0.41 -4.73
N LYS A 293 -11.19 -1.26 -3.76
CA LYS A 293 -10.32 -2.31 -3.22
C LYS A 293 -10.80 -3.65 -3.75
N TYR A 294 -9.85 -4.54 -4.03
CA TYR A 294 -10.12 -5.83 -4.65
C TYR A 294 -9.42 -6.94 -3.88
N VAL A 295 -10.12 -8.07 -3.73
CA VAL A 295 -9.50 -9.36 -3.42
C VAL A 295 -9.11 -10.02 -4.74
N MET A 296 -7.84 -10.41 -4.85
CA MET A 296 -7.30 -11.05 -6.05
C MET A 296 -6.52 -12.31 -5.68
N LEU A 297 -6.23 -13.12 -6.70
CA LEU A 297 -5.31 -14.25 -6.57
C LEU A 297 -3.90 -13.80 -6.14
N ALA A 298 -3.21 -14.69 -5.44
CA ALA A 298 -1.84 -14.50 -4.97
C ALA A 298 -0.84 -14.46 -6.13
N ALA A 299 0.37 -13.92 -5.87
CA ALA A 299 1.37 -13.72 -6.92
C ALA A 299 1.88 -15.02 -7.57
N ASN A 300 1.78 -16.15 -6.87
CA ASN A 300 2.13 -17.49 -7.38
C ASN A 300 0.99 -18.16 -8.16
N SER A 301 -0.17 -17.51 -8.33
CA SER A 301 -1.25 -18.04 -9.15
C SER A 301 -0.93 -17.98 -10.65
N ASP A 302 -1.57 -18.86 -11.43
CA ASP A 302 -1.38 -18.94 -12.87
C ASP A 302 -1.71 -17.60 -13.55
N VAL A 303 -2.82 -16.97 -13.17
CA VAL A 303 -3.30 -15.72 -13.76
C VAL A 303 -2.29 -14.59 -13.53
N LYS A 304 -1.73 -14.49 -12.32
CA LYS A 304 -0.69 -13.49 -12.01
C LYS A 304 0.62 -13.83 -12.70
N GLY A 305 1.02 -15.10 -12.75
CA GLY A 305 2.20 -15.58 -13.46
C GLY A 305 2.16 -15.27 -14.96
N GLN A 306 1.05 -15.56 -15.63
CA GLN A 306 0.83 -15.26 -17.05
C GLN A 306 0.87 -13.76 -17.33
N SER A 307 0.25 -12.95 -16.45
CA SER A 307 0.30 -11.48 -16.57
C SER A 307 1.74 -10.96 -16.44
N ASP A 308 2.51 -11.49 -15.49
CA ASP A 308 3.90 -11.09 -15.27
C ASP A 308 4.83 -11.53 -16.41
N PHE A 309 4.60 -12.72 -16.95
CA PHE A 309 5.28 -13.20 -18.15
C PHE A 309 5.00 -12.29 -19.35
N LYS A 310 3.72 -11.99 -19.64
CA LYS A 310 3.33 -11.06 -20.72
C LYS A 310 3.95 -9.67 -20.54
N LYS A 311 4.06 -9.17 -19.30
CA LYS A 311 4.73 -7.91 -18.97
C LYS A 311 6.21 -7.94 -19.40
N PHE A 312 6.94 -9.01 -19.11
CA PHE A 312 8.34 -9.14 -19.54
C PHE A 312 8.49 -9.39 -21.05
N GLU A 313 7.60 -10.17 -21.66
CA GLU A 313 7.57 -10.32 -23.12
C GLU A 313 7.34 -8.98 -23.83
N LYS A 314 6.49 -8.11 -23.27
CA LYS A 314 6.31 -6.75 -23.80
C LYS A 314 7.58 -5.91 -23.72
N ALA A 315 8.36 -6.05 -22.64
CA ALA A 315 9.66 -5.39 -22.52
C ALA A 315 10.70 -5.96 -23.51
N ARG A 316 10.70 -7.28 -23.73
CA ARG A 316 11.54 -7.93 -24.76
C ARG A 316 11.15 -7.50 -26.17
N GLU A 317 9.85 -7.29 -26.41
CA GLU A 317 9.37 -6.75 -27.67
C GLU A 317 9.82 -5.30 -27.85
N LEU A 318 9.71 -4.45 -26.83
CA LEU A 318 10.22 -3.08 -26.85
C LEU A 318 11.71 -3.03 -27.23
N LYS A 319 12.53 -3.96 -26.71
CA LYS A 319 13.96 -4.07 -27.07
C LYS A 319 14.20 -4.18 -28.58
N LYS A 320 13.29 -4.82 -29.34
CA LYS A 320 13.41 -4.94 -30.80
C LYS A 320 13.14 -3.61 -31.53
N HIS A 321 12.35 -2.73 -30.94
CA HIS A 321 11.90 -1.47 -31.55
C HIS A 321 12.59 -0.23 -30.97
N ILE A 322 13.37 -0.38 -29.91
CA ILE A 322 13.89 0.75 -29.12
C ILE A 322 14.74 1.69 -29.98
N ASP A 323 15.61 1.19 -30.85
CA ASP A 323 16.48 2.04 -31.68
C ASP A 323 15.67 2.89 -32.68
N ARG A 324 14.56 2.36 -33.21
CA ARG A 324 13.64 3.12 -34.07
C ARG A 324 12.96 4.22 -33.26
N ILE A 325 12.41 3.88 -32.09
CA ILE A 325 11.74 4.84 -31.18
C ILE A 325 12.72 5.95 -30.79
N ARG A 326 13.98 5.62 -30.53
CA ARG A 326 15.05 6.59 -30.24
C ARG A 326 15.32 7.53 -31.40
N LYS A 327 15.39 7.01 -32.62
CA LYS A 327 15.51 7.85 -33.83
C LYS A 327 14.31 8.77 -34.01
N ASP A 328 13.10 8.28 -33.73
CA ASP A 328 11.88 9.04 -33.86
C ASP A 328 11.84 10.21 -32.87
N TYR A 329 12.03 9.96 -31.57
CA TYR A 329 12.03 11.08 -30.61
C TYR A 329 13.22 12.02 -30.87
N GLN A 330 14.41 11.53 -31.30
CA GLN A 330 15.55 12.41 -31.61
C GLN A 330 15.26 13.37 -32.78
N ARG A 331 14.49 12.93 -33.78
CA ARG A 331 13.98 13.79 -34.85
C ARG A 331 12.96 14.79 -34.28
N GLU A 332 12.01 14.32 -33.48
CA GLU A 332 10.92 15.14 -32.91
C GLU A 332 11.38 16.12 -31.84
N LEU A 333 12.56 15.93 -31.24
CA LEU A 333 13.20 16.96 -30.39
C LEU A 333 13.41 18.29 -31.12
N LYS A 334 13.37 18.30 -32.46
CA LYS A 334 13.47 19.49 -33.31
C LYS A 334 12.15 19.83 -34.02
N ALA A 335 11.05 19.14 -33.70
CA ALA A 335 9.74 19.38 -34.31
C ALA A 335 9.30 20.85 -34.12
N GLU A 336 8.61 21.41 -35.11
CA GLU A 336 8.07 22.78 -35.03
C GLU A 336 6.92 22.86 -34.03
N LEU A 337 6.05 21.84 -34.00
CA LEU A 337 4.93 21.76 -33.08
C LEU A 337 5.44 21.52 -31.64
N MET A 338 5.03 22.40 -30.72
CA MET A 338 5.48 22.34 -29.33
C MET A 338 5.08 21.04 -28.63
N ALA A 339 3.86 20.54 -28.88
CA ALA A 339 3.37 19.29 -28.28
C ALA A 339 4.25 18.09 -28.66
N ASP A 340 4.62 17.95 -29.94
CA ASP A 340 5.53 16.88 -30.38
C ASP A 340 6.91 17.02 -29.74
N ARG A 341 7.42 18.26 -29.64
CA ARG A 341 8.72 18.53 -29.02
C ARG A 341 8.73 18.23 -27.51
N GLN A 342 7.65 18.56 -26.81
CA GLN A 342 7.45 18.25 -25.39
C GLN A 342 7.36 16.73 -25.19
N ARG A 343 6.51 16.04 -25.96
CA ARG A 343 6.39 14.58 -25.97
C ARG A 343 7.74 13.90 -26.19
N ALA A 344 8.49 14.31 -27.23
CA ALA A 344 9.79 13.74 -27.53
C ALA A 344 10.80 13.96 -26.39
N THR A 345 10.77 15.13 -25.77
CA THR A 345 11.63 15.45 -24.62
C THR A 345 11.25 14.62 -23.39
N ALA A 346 9.95 14.44 -23.10
CA ALA A 346 9.48 13.59 -22.00
C ALA A 346 9.85 12.12 -22.24
N ILE A 347 9.65 11.59 -23.46
CA ILE A 347 10.05 10.22 -23.83
C ILE A 347 11.57 10.02 -23.64
N TYR A 348 12.39 10.99 -24.05
CA TYR A 348 13.84 10.96 -23.82
C TYR A 348 14.16 10.83 -22.32
N LEU A 349 13.52 11.64 -21.46
CA LEU A 349 13.76 11.58 -20.02
C LEU A 349 13.32 10.24 -19.40
N ILE A 350 12.20 9.67 -19.86
CA ILE A 350 11.72 8.35 -19.42
C ILE A 350 12.69 7.25 -19.85
N ASP A 351 13.15 7.25 -21.11
CA ASP A 351 14.06 6.23 -21.63
C ASP A 351 15.45 6.30 -20.98
N GLN A 352 16.04 7.51 -20.88
CA GLN A 352 17.41 7.68 -20.43
C GLN A 352 17.56 7.65 -18.90
N PHE A 353 16.55 8.13 -18.16
CA PHE A 353 16.64 8.27 -16.70
C PHE A 353 15.60 7.43 -15.95
N ALA A 354 14.81 6.61 -16.65
CA ALA A 354 13.79 5.74 -16.06
C ALA A 354 12.79 6.48 -15.16
N LEU A 355 12.49 7.75 -15.49
CA LEU A 355 11.44 8.50 -14.80
C LEU A 355 10.09 7.81 -15.00
N ARG A 356 9.27 7.79 -13.95
CA ARG A 356 7.87 7.32 -14.08
C ARG A 356 7.08 8.33 -14.91
N ALA A 357 6.06 7.85 -15.62
CA ALA A 357 5.23 8.69 -16.50
C ALA A 357 4.72 9.97 -15.80
N GLY A 358 4.12 9.85 -14.61
CA GLY A 358 3.62 11.00 -13.84
C GLY A 358 2.24 11.43 -14.31
N ASN A 359 1.21 10.78 -13.78
CA ASN A 359 -0.17 11.18 -14.00
C ASN A 359 -0.49 12.43 -13.17
N GLU A 360 -1.41 13.26 -13.67
CA GLU A 360 -2.00 14.35 -12.90
C GLU A 360 -2.66 13.82 -11.63
N LYS A 361 -2.62 14.64 -10.58
CA LYS A 361 -3.17 14.35 -9.27
C LYS A 361 -4.11 15.47 -8.84
N GLY A 362 -5.17 15.10 -8.13
CA GLY A 362 -6.07 16.08 -7.52
C GLY A 362 -5.47 16.73 -6.28
N ASP A 363 -6.08 17.84 -5.85
CA ASP A 363 -5.73 18.57 -4.62
C ASP A 363 -5.92 17.73 -3.33
N ASP A 364 -6.55 16.57 -3.45
CA ASP A 364 -6.83 15.65 -2.35
C ASP A 364 -5.78 14.53 -2.18
N GLU A 365 -4.71 14.56 -2.99
CA GLU A 365 -3.54 13.69 -2.91
C GLU A 365 -2.29 14.44 -2.43
N ALA A 366 -1.23 13.70 -2.08
CA ALA A 366 0.07 14.31 -1.81
C ALA A 366 0.69 14.86 -3.12
N ASP A 367 1.30 16.05 -3.04
CA ASP A 367 1.99 16.69 -4.17
C ASP A 367 3.26 15.90 -4.53
N THR A 368 3.13 15.04 -5.52
CA THR A 368 4.22 14.20 -6.04
C THR A 368 4.13 14.18 -7.54
N VAL A 369 5.26 14.21 -8.23
CA VAL A 369 5.32 14.33 -9.69
C VAL A 369 6.07 13.17 -10.33
N GLY A 370 5.77 12.92 -11.60
CA GLY A 370 6.61 12.13 -12.51
C GLY A 370 7.00 12.97 -13.72
N CYS A 371 7.49 12.32 -14.78
CA CYS A 371 8.05 13.00 -15.94
C CYS A 371 7.10 14.01 -16.57
N CYS A 372 5.88 13.61 -16.92
CA CYS A 372 4.91 14.45 -17.62
C CYS A 372 4.33 15.56 -16.72
N SER A 373 4.30 15.34 -15.41
CA SER A 373 3.79 16.29 -14.42
C SER A 373 4.90 17.10 -13.72
N LEU A 374 6.11 17.15 -14.30
CA LEU A 374 7.20 17.97 -13.75
C LEU A 374 6.79 19.45 -13.81
N LYS A 375 6.94 20.16 -12.69
CA LYS A 375 6.71 21.60 -12.59
C LYS A 375 7.99 22.40 -12.78
N PHE A 376 7.84 23.70 -12.98
CA PHE A 376 8.94 24.63 -13.20
C PHE A 376 10.06 24.47 -12.16
N GLU A 377 9.71 24.52 -10.88
CA GLU A 377 10.63 24.43 -9.74
C GLU A 377 11.39 23.11 -9.65
N ASN A 378 10.88 22.03 -10.26
CA ASN A 378 11.50 20.70 -10.20
C ASN A 378 12.74 20.56 -11.10
N VAL A 379 12.95 21.51 -12.01
CA VAL A 379 14.00 21.44 -13.04
C VAL A 379 14.86 22.70 -13.01
N THR A 380 16.13 22.54 -12.66
CA THR A 380 17.15 23.60 -12.71
C THR A 380 18.14 23.35 -13.85
N LEU A 381 18.36 24.36 -14.69
CA LEU A 381 19.23 24.26 -15.87
C LEU A 381 20.61 24.87 -15.57
N LYS A 382 21.67 24.06 -15.68
CA LYS A 382 23.07 24.47 -15.53
C LYS A 382 23.77 24.38 -16.90
N PRO A 383 24.14 25.51 -17.54
CA PRO A 383 24.89 25.47 -18.79
C PRO A 383 26.23 24.70 -18.65
N PRO A 384 26.71 24.04 -19.71
CA PRO A 384 26.14 24.05 -21.07
C PRO A 384 24.99 23.06 -21.29
N ASN A 385 24.93 21.95 -20.56
CA ASN A 385 24.01 20.83 -20.83
C ASN A 385 23.64 19.99 -19.59
N LYS A 386 23.77 20.53 -18.39
CA LYS A 386 23.43 19.83 -17.14
C LYS A 386 22.04 20.20 -16.65
N VAL A 387 21.25 19.20 -16.27
CA VAL A 387 19.91 19.39 -15.71
C VAL A 387 19.89 18.79 -14.32
N VAL A 388 19.45 19.58 -13.34
CA VAL A 388 19.20 19.12 -11.98
C VAL A 388 17.71 18.87 -11.84
N PHE A 389 17.35 17.64 -11.49
CA PHE A 389 16.01 17.24 -11.10
C PHE A 389 15.96 17.19 -9.57
N ASP A 390 14.98 17.86 -8.97
CA ASP A 390 14.74 17.82 -7.53
C ASP A 390 13.23 17.89 -7.26
N PHE A 391 12.63 16.74 -6.96
CA PHE A 391 11.19 16.63 -6.73
C PHE A 391 10.83 15.42 -5.87
N LEU A 392 9.61 15.40 -5.35
CA LEU A 392 9.05 14.24 -4.65
C LEU A 392 8.33 13.34 -5.67
N GLY A 393 8.83 12.12 -5.85
CA GLY A 393 8.23 11.11 -6.72
C GLY A 393 7.18 10.26 -6.01
N LYS A 394 6.88 9.09 -6.60
CA LYS A 394 5.98 8.09 -5.99
C LYS A 394 6.36 7.84 -4.52
N ASP A 395 5.35 7.75 -3.67
CA ASP A 395 5.49 7.56 -2.22
C ASP A 395 6.17 8.73 -1.50
N SER A 396 6.19 9.91 -2.12
CA SER A 396 6.86 11.13 -1.64
C SER A 396 8.36 10.92 -1.41
N ILE A 397 8.98 10.00 -2.15
CA ILE A 397 10.42 9.78 -2.11
C ILE A 397 11.08 10.87 -2.94
N ARG A 398 11.98 11.64 -2.33
CA ARG A 398 12.75 12.67 -3.04
C ARG A 398 13.65 12.03 -4.09
N PHE A 399 13.47 12.47 -5.33
CA PHE A 399 14.38 12.22 -6.44
C PHE A 399 15.26 13.46 -6.62
N TYR A 400 16.55 13.31 -6.36
CA TYR A 400 17.56 14.32 -6.64
C TYR A 400 18.61 13.72 -7.56
N ASP A 401 18.79 14.31 -8.73
CA ASP A 401 19.86 13.91 -9.64
C ASP A 401 20.37 15.10 -10.47
N GLU A 402 21.68 15.11 -10.73
CA GLU A 402 22.31 16.06 -11.65
C GLU A 402 22.86 15.28 -12.84
N VAL A 403 22.15 15.39 -13.96
CA VAL A 403 22.44 14.60 -15.16
C VAL A 403 22.88 15.48 -16.32
N GLU A 404 23.75 14.94 -17.15
CA GLU A 404 24.10 15.55 -18.43
C GLU A 404 23.10 15.08 -19.49
N VAL A 405 22.53 16.01 -20.26
CA VAL A 405 21.56 15.71 -21.32
C VAL A 405 22.09 16.15 -22.69
N ASP A 406 21.48 15.66 -23.76
CA ASP A 406 21.78 16.09 -25.11
C ASP A 406 21.55 17.62 -25.25
N ALA A 407 22.39 18.30 -26.02
CA ALA A 407 22.32 19.76 -26.17
C ALA A 407 20.94 20.24 -26.66
N GLN A 408 20.28 19.46 -27.53
CA GLN A 408 18.92 19.78 -28.00
C GLN A 408 17.88 19.63 -26.88
N VAL A 409 18.01 18.64 -26.00
CA VAL A 409 17.14 18.44 -24.83
C VAL A 409 17.30 19.61 -23.85
N PHE A 410 18.54 20.02 -23.56
CA PHE A 410 18.79 21.19 -22.72
C PHE A 410 18.18 22.47 -23.31
N LYS A 411 18.34 22.67 -24.63
CA LYS A 411 17.72 23.79 -25.36
C LYS A 411 16.19 23.75 -25.25
N ASN A 412 15.58 22.57 -25.39
CA ASN A 412 14.14 22.37 -25.27
C ASN A 412 13.65 22.73 -23.87
N LEU A 413 14.26 22.19 -22.82
CA LEU A 413 13.91 22.53 -21.43
C LEU A 413 14.05 24.03 -21.14
N LYS A 414 15.05 24.69 -21.72
CA LYS A 414 15.19 26.15 -21.64
C LYS A 414 14.02 26.88 -22.30
N ILE A 415 13.52 26.40 -23.44
CA ILE A 415 12.33 26.94 -24.10
C ILE A 415 11.09 26.66 -23.25
N PHE A 416 10.97 25.45 -22.70
CA PHE A 416 9.82 25.02 -21.89
C PHE A 416 9.74 25.71 -20.54
N LYS A 417 10.82 26.34 -20.07
CA LYS A 417 10.88 27.20 -18.87
C LYS A 417 10.86 28.70 -19.21
N LYS A 418 10.67 29.09 -20.46
CA LYS A 418 10.67 30.51 -20.85
C LYS A 418 9.46 31.22 -20.22
N ALA A 419 9.63 32.51 -19.91
CA ALA A 419 8.54 33.37 -19.47
C ALA A 419 7.31 33.24 -20.41
N PRO A 420 6.08 33.25 -19.86
CA PRO A 420 5.73 33.68 -18.50
C PRO A 420 5.76 32.59 -17.42
N LYS A 421 6.29 31.38 -17.70
CA LYS A 421 6.28 30.27 -16.72
C LYS A 421 7.04 30.61 -15.42
N LYS A 422 6.46 30.17 -14.31
CA LYS A 422 6.92 30.37 -12.93
C LYS A 422 6.66 29.10 -12.09
N ASP A 423 7.06 29.13 -10.82
CA ASP A 423 6.80 28.04 -9.87
C ASP A 423 5.31 27.68 -9.85
N GLY A 424 5.04 26.37 -9.88
CA GLY A 424 3.70 25.79 -10.01
C GLY A 424 3.26 25.47 -11.44
N ASP A 425 3.87 26.09 -12.47
CA ASP A 425 3.52 25.82 -13.87
C ASP A 425 4.19 24.53 -14.38
N ASP A 426 3.47 23.73 -15.16
CA ASP A 426 4.01 22.50 -15.76
C ASP A 426 5.13 22.78 -16.76
N ILE A 427 6.18 21.96 -16.74
CA ILE A 427 7.23 21.95 -17.77
C ILE A 427 6.63 21.50 -19.11
N PHE A 428 5.78 20.49 -19.08
CA PHE A 428 5.11 19.92 -20.24
C PHE A 428 3.62 20.31 -20.25
N ASP A 429 3.33 21.54 -20.67
CA ASP A 429 2.00 22.18 -20.61
C ASP A 429 1.07 21.87 -21.80
N ARG A 430 1.51 21.07 -22.78
CA ARG A 430 0.82 20.78 -24.04
C ARG A 430 0.80 19.29 -24.31
#